data_AF-A0A948TI91-F1
#
_entry.id   AF-A0A948TI91-F1
#
_cell.length_a   1.000
_cell.length_b   1.000
_cell.length_c   1.000
_cell.angle_alpha   90.00
_cell.angle_beta   90.00
_cell.angle_gamma   90.00
#
_symmetry.space_group_name_H-M   'P 1'
#
loop_
_entity.id
_entity.type
_entity.pdbx_description
1 polymer ?
#
loop_
_entity_poly.entity_id
_entity_poly.type
_entity_poly.pdbx_seq_one_letter_code
_entity_poly.pdbx_strand_id
1 'polypeptide(L)'
;MALILIIPTGILVKTSNELTLINAPYPESELGFPVINWPLMALNDKDASYNDATMHYTARLKKHHSVAEVAKIEEKQYLQESLTHPLKFIGSLFTHIKKIYTDGTDGSLLLTTWSADNNGEMANLVSKMVYVNSPYRNVYLAWTTAFNLTMILLILIGVIIKVLKKEPVAYVDALILTVLGNMLLLLVWEARSRYLLMIEPIIICLACWGMNQILMNKQLLLQKAKEIYPKIKKVVNK
;
A
#
# COMPACT_ATOMS: atom_id res chain seq x y z
N MET A 1 -13.40 -21.27 5.63
CA MET A 1 -13.30 -21.05 4.17
C MET A 1 -11.96 -20.46 3.74
N ALA A 2 -11.42 -19.43 4.42
CA ALA A 2 -10.11 -18.83 4.07
C ALA A 2 -8.91 -19.81 4.13
N LEU A 3 -8.84 -20.71 5.12
CA LEU A 3 -7.77 -21.71 5.24
C LEU A 3 -7.72 -22.73 4.08
N ILE A 4 -8.85 -22.99 3.43
CA ILE A 4 -8.94 -23.95 2.32
C ILE A 4 -8.32 -23.38 1.04
N LEU A 5 -8.24 -22.06 0.90
CA LEU A 5 -7.59 -21.39 -0.25
C LEU A 5 -6.10 -21.12 -0.02
N ILE A 6 -5.63 -21.03 1.22
CA ILE A 6 -4.20 -20.76 1.50
C ILE A 6 -3.29 -21.88 0.98
N ILE A 7 -3.69 -23.14 1.15
CA ILE A 7 -2.88 -24.29 0.72
C ILE A 7 -2.78 -24.37 -0.82
N PRO A 8 -3.88 -24.33 -1.59
CA PRO A 8 -3.81 -24.28 -3.06
C PRO A 8 -3.04 -23.07 -3.58
N THR A 9 -3.21 -21.90 -2.97
CA THR A 9 -2.52 -20.67 -3.40
C THR A 9 -1.02 -20.75 -3.09
N GLY A 10 -0.65 -21.28 -1.93
CA GLY A 10 0.75 -21.52 -1.57
C GLY A 10 1.43 -22.55 -2.47
N ILE A 11 0.70 -23.62 -2.85
CA ILE A 11 1.17 -24.58 -3.85
C ILE A 11 1.35 -23.88 -5.20
N LEU A 12 0.35 -23.14 -5.69
CA LEU A 12 0.39 -22.39 -6.95
C LEU A 12 1.57 -21.42 -7.02
N VAL A 13 1.82 -20.66 -5.95
CA VAL A 13 2.95 -19.71 -5.86
C VAL A 13 4.30 -20.45 -5.86
N LYS A 14 4.37 -21.58 -5.16
CA LYS A 14 5.58 -22.41 -5.13
C LYS A 14 5.86 -23.02 -6.51
N THR A 15 4.87 -23.67 -7.14
CA THR A 15 5.04 -24.23 -8.49
C THR A 15 5.28 -23.15 -9.53
N SER A 16 4.65 -21.97 -9.42
CA SER A 16 4.94 -20.86 -10.34
C SER A 16 6.38 -20.37 -10.17
N ASN A 17 6.88 -20.24 -8.95
CA ASN A 17 8.29 -19.86 -8.72
C ASN A 17 9.25 -20.93 -9.23
N GLU A 18 9.02 -22.21 -8.94
CA GLU A 18 9.84 -23.31 -9.44
C GLU A 18 9.83 -23.38 -10.97
N LEU A 19 8.65 -23.25 -11.61
CA LEU A 19 8.53 -23.20 -13.08
C LEU A 19 9.20 -21.97 -13.67
N THR A 20 9.15 -20.81 -13.00
CA THR A 20 9.80 -19.59 -13.46
C THR A 20 11.31 -19.68 -13.33
N LEU A 21 11.82 -20.34 -12.29
CA LEU A 21 13.25 -20.58 -12.09
C LEU A 21 13.79 -21.63 -13.07
N ILE A 22 13.04 -22.70 -13.34
CA ILE A 22 13.41 -23.75 -14.30
C ILE A 22 13.41 -23.22 -15.74
N ASN A 23 12.47 -22.32 -16.06
CA ASN A 23 12.34 -21.73 -17.40
C ASN A 23 12.89 -20.31 -17.48
N ALA A 24 13.63 -19.83 -16.47
CA ALA A 24 14.21 -18.50 -16.50
C ALA A 24 15.16 -18.43 -17.70
N PRO A 25 14.96 -17.50 -18.65
CA PRO A 25 15.84 -17.38 -19.82
C PRO A 25 17.21 -16.80 -19.46
N TYR A 26 17.51 -16.64 -18.16
CA TYR A 26 18.69 -16.01 -17.62
C TYR A 26 19.38 -16.93 -16.61
N PRO A 27 20.72 -17.02 -16.60
CA PRO A 27 21.47 -17.78 -15.60
C PRO A 27 21.21 -17.26 -14.17
N GLU A 28 21.40 -18.10 -13.15
CA GLU A 28 21.09 -17.77 -11.74
C GLU A 28 21.78 -16.48 -11.24
N SER A 29 22.97 -16.18 -11.77
CA SER A 29 23.70 -14.93 -11.52
C SER A 29 22.96 -13.67 -12.00
N GLU A 30 22.16 -13.81 -13.04
CA GLU A 30 21.36 -12.75 -13.68
C GLU A 30 19.93 -12.68 -13.14
N LEU A 31 19.50 -13.62 -12.29
CA LEU A 31 18.24 -13.50 -11.56
C LEU A 31 18.21 -12.18 -10.75
N GLY A 32 17.02 -11.60 -10.58
CA GLY A 32 16.84 -10.36 -9.84
C GLY A 32 17.32 -10.42 -8.38
N PHE A 33 17.20 -9.31 -7.67
CA PHE A 33 17.43 -9.30 -6.23
C PHE A 33 16.39 -10.18 -5.50
N PRO A 34 16.77 -10.80 -4.36
CA PRO A 34 15.81 -11.55 -3.56
C PRO A 34 14.66 -10.63 -3.11
N VAL A 35 13.46 -11.20 -2.97
CA VAL A 35 12.24 -10.42 -2.65
C VAL A 35 12.39 -9.63 -1.34
N ILE A 36 13.11 -10.18 -0.35
CA ILE A 36 13.36 -9.53 0.95
C ILE A 36 14.17 -8.23 0.85
N ASN A 37 14.91 -8.00 -0.24
CA ASN A 37 15.63 -6.76 -0.48
C ASN A 37 14.67 -5.55 -0.47
N TRP A 38 13.42 -5.72 -0.92
CA TRP A 38 12.43 -4.63 -0.93
C TRP A 38 11.97 -4.24 0.47
N PRO A 39 11.53 -5.17 1.35
CA PRO A 39 11.33 -4.87 2.76
C PRO A 39 12.57 -4.31 3.47
N LEU A 40 13.76 -4.82 3.16
CA LEU A 40 14.98 -4.30 3.76
C LEU A 40 15.25 -2.84 3.35
N MET A 41 15.05 -2.49 2.08
CA MET A 41 15.09 -1.10 1.62
C MET A 41 14.04 -0.24 2.32
N ALA A 42 12.83 -0.77 2.52
CA ALA A 42 11.71 -0.08 3.14
C ALA A 42 11.97 0.30 4.62
N LEU A 43 12.95 -0.33 5.29
CA LEU A 43 13.37 0.05 6.64
C LEU A 43 14.25 1.31 6.72
N ASN A 44 14.62 1.92 5.59
CA ASN A 44 15.49 3.08 5.62
C ASN A 44 14.85 4.30 6.32
N ASP A 45 15.69 5.08 7.00
CA ASP A 45 15.27 6.18 7.85
C ASP A 45 14.73 7.41 7.10
N LYS A 46 15.05 7.54 5.81
CA LYS A 46 14.70 8.76 5.06
C LYS A 46 13.27 8.72 4.60
N ASP A 47 12.89 7.63 3.95
CA ASP A 47 11.84 7.72 2.95
C ASP A 47 11.06 6.43 2.72
N ALA A 48 11.40 5.33 3.41
CA ALA A 48 10.76 4.02 3.27
C ALA A 48 10.67 3.52 1.81
N SER A 49 11.53 4.05 0.94
CA SER A 49 11.50 3.80 -0.50
C SER A 49 12.82 3.19 -0.98
N TYR A 50 13.05 3.16 -2.29
CA TYR A 50 14.32 2.75 -2.87
C TYR A 50 15.55 3.33 -2.13
N ASN A 51 16.55 2.48 -1.86
CA ASN A 51 17.79 2.84 -1.18
C ASN A 51 19.01 2.29 -1.93
N ASP A 52 19.83 3.20 -2.49
CA ASP A 52 21.03 2.83 -3.24
C ASP A 52 22.05 2.03 -2.40
N ALA A 53 22.20 2.36 -1.11
CA ALA A 53 23.16 1.67 -0.26
C ALA A 53 22.77 0.21 -0.04
N THR A 54 21.48 -0.07 0.19
CA THR A 54 20.94 -1.43 0.27
C THR A 54 21.10 -2.14 -1.08
N MET A 55 20.75 -1.50 -2.19
CA MET A 55 20.92 -2.11 -3.54
C MET A 55 22.38 -2.48 -3.83
N HIS A 56 23.32 -1.60 -3.52
CA HIS A 56 24.74 -1.88 -3.68
C HIS A 56 25.23 -2.95 -2.69
N TYR A 57 24.68 -3.02 -1.48
CA TYR A 57 24.96 -4.08 -0.52
C TYR A 57 24.53 -5.45 -1.06
N THR A 58 23.29 -5.58 -1.51
CA THR A 58 22.75 -6.79 -2.13
C THR A 58 23.54 -7.18 -3.37
N ALA A 59 23.87 -6.22 -4.24
CA ALA A 59 24.68 -6.44 -5.42
C ALA A 59 26.08 -6.98 -5.10
N ARG A 60 26.70 -6.50 -4.00
CA ARG A 60 28.00 -7.03 -3.54
C ARG A 60 27.87 -8.47 -3.02
N LEU A 61 26.83 -8.78 -2.24
CA LEU A 61 26.60 -10.14 -1.74
C LEU A 61 26.40 -11.13 -2.90
N LYS A 62 25.61 -10.75 -3.91
CA LYS A 62 25.37 -11.55 -5.12
C LYS A 62 26.63 -11.89 -5.93
N LYS A 63 27.77 -11.22 -5.72
CA LYS A 63 29.04 -11.57 -6.38
C LYS A 63 29.65 -12.86 -5.82
N HIS A 64 29.26 -13.25 -4.61
CA HIS A 64 29.88 -14.34 -3.86
C HIS A 64 28.87 -15.38 -3.33
N HIS A 65 27.57 -15.12 -3.48
CA HIS A 65 26.49 -15.93 -2.92
C HIS A 65 25.35 -16.10 -3.93
N SER A 66 24.67 -17.25 -3.86
CA SER A 66 23.41 -17.49 -4.58
C SER A 66 22.30 -16.56 -4.07
N VAL A 67 21.25 -16.36 -4.87
CA VAL A 67 20.10 -15.51 -4.48
C VAL A 67 19.44 -16.01 -3.18
N ALA A 68 19.37 -17.33 -2.99
CA ALA A 68 18.80 -17.94 -1.80
C ALA A 68 19.65 -17.69 -0.54
N GLU A 69 20.98 -17.67 -0.65
CA GLU A 69 21.86 -17.33 0.46
C GLU A 69 21.77 -15.84 0.81
N VAL A 70 21.74 -14.97 -0.20
CA VAL A 70 21.54 -13.53 0.01
C VAL A 70 20.20 -13.27 0.71
N ALA A 71 19.12 -13.95 0.29
CA ALA A 71 17.81 -13.84 0.94
C ALA A 71 17.88 -14.15 2.44
N LYS A 72 18.55 -15.24 2.84
CA LYS A 72 18.70 -15.61 4.26
C LYS A 72 19.49 -14.56 5.07
N ILE A 73 20.53 -13.99 4.46
CA ILE A 73 21.34 -12.93 5.10
C ILE A 73 20.47 -11.68 5.34
N GLU A 74 19.73 -11.26 4.32
CA GLU A 74 18.88 -10.07 4.38
C GLU A 74 17.64 -10.26 5.27
N GLU A 75 17.04 -11.45 5.29
CA GLU A 75 15.96 -11.79 6.23
C GLU A 75 16.43 -11.63 7.68
N LYS A 76 17.63 -12.14 7.99
CA LYS A 76 18.22 -11.99 9.32
C LYS A 76 18.46 -10.53 9.66
N GLN A 77 18.96 -9.73 8.70
CA GLN A 77 19.17 -8.29 8.90
C GLN A 77 17.85 -7.56 9.13
N TYR A 78 16.84 -7.80 8.30
CA TYR A 78 15.51 -7.21 8.43
C TYR A 78 14.89 -7.49 9.80
N LEU A 79 14.94 -8.75 10.25
CA LEU A 79 14.43 -9.14 11.56
C LEU A 79 15.22 -8.48 12.69
N GLN A 80 16.56 -8.44 12.58
CA GLN A 80 17.40 -7.79 13.56
C GLN A 80 17.05 -6.30 13.68
N GLU A 81 17.03 -5.55 12.58
CA GLU A 81 16.70 -4.11 12.59
C GLU A 81 15.29 -3.84 13.12
N SER A 82 14.31 -4.65 12.72
CA SER A 82 12.91 -4.50 13.15
C SER A 82 12.72 -4.77 14.65
N LEU A 83 13.44 -5.76 15.20
CA LEU A 83 13.33 -6.17 16.61
C LEU A 83 14.19 -5.31 17.55
N THR A 84 15.37 -4.86 17.12
CA THR A 84 16.25 -4.02 17.96
C THR A 84 15.82 -2.56 17.97
N HIS A 85 15.11 -2.10 16.94
CA HIS A 85 14.65 -0.72 16.84
C HIS A 85 13.13 -0.64 16.58
N PRO A 86 12.28 -1.11 17.52
CA PRO A 86 10.83 -1.20 17.30
C PRO A 86 10.17 0.17 17.07
N LEU A 87 10.67 1.24 17.70
CA LEU A 87 10.17 2.59 17.45
C LEU A 87 10.51 3.10 16.05
N LYS A 88 11.69 2.75 15.53
CA LYS A 88 12.09 3.06 14.15
C LYS A 88 11.24 2.28 13.16
N PHE A 89 10.99 1.00 13.43
CA PHE A 89 10.10 0.17 12.64
C PHE A 89 8.69 0.76 12.57
N ILE A 90 8.09 1.10 13.72
CA ILE A 90 6.78 1.75 13.80
C ILE A 90 6.78 3.10 13.07
N GLY A 91 7.83 3.91 13.26
CA GLY A 91 8.00 5.17 12.54
C GLY A 91 8.02 4.98 11.03
N SER A 92 8.69 3.94 10.54
CA SER A 92 8.68 3.57 9.12
C SER A 92 7.28 3.23 8.64
N LEU A 93 6.48 2.46 9.40
CA LEU A 93 5.08 2.17 9.03
C LEU A 93 4.24 3.45 8.85
N PHE A 94 4.41 4.46 9.72
CA PHE A 94 3.75 5.75 9.56
C PHE A 94 4.22 6.50 8.30
N THR A 95 5.52 6.44 7.99
CA THR A 95 6.07 7.00 6.75
C THR A 95 5.46 6.33 5.51
N HIS A 96 5.30 5.00 5.53
CA HIS A 96 4.61 4.26 4.47
C HIS A 96 3.18 4.75 4.27
N ILE A 97 2.38 4.79 5.35
CA ILE A 97 0.99 5.24 5.28
C ILE A 97 0.90 6.65 4.71
N LYS A 98 1.75 7.56 5.21
CA LYS A 98 1.79 8.94 4.72
C LYS A 98 2.11 8.96 3.23
N LYS A 99 3.23 8.37 2.80
CA LYS A 99 3.66 8.43 1.40
C LYS A 99 2.66 7.79 0.45
N ILE A 100 2.18 6.59 0.76
CA ILE A 100 1.32 5.84 -0.14
C ILE A 100 -0.03 6.52 -0.31
N TYR A 101 -0.66 6.97 0.78
CA TYR A 101 -2.04 7.49 0.73
C TYR A 101 -2.14 9.01 0.60
N THR A 102 -1.05 9.77 0.80
CA THR A 102 -1.07 11.24 0.71
C THR A 102 -0.21 11.81 -0.42
N ASP A 103 0.50 10.99 -1.19
CA ASP A 103 1.28 11.46 -2.34
C ASP A 103 0.56 11.19 -3.67
N GLY A 104 -0.23 12.15 -4.16
CA GLY A 104 -0.84 12.06 -5.48
C GLY A 104 0.11 12.32 -6.66
N THR A 105 1.36 12.71 -6.40
CA THR A 105 2.28 13.16 -7.46
C THR A 105 2.98 12.02 -8.18
N ASP A 106 3.37 10.94 -7.47
CA ASP A 106 4.13 9.82 -8.04
C ASP A 106 3.37 9.07 -9.14
N GLY A 107 2.09 8.77 -8.92
CA GLY A 107 1.22 8.17 -9.94
C GLY A 107 0.94 9.10 -11.14
N SER A 108 0.87 10.41 -10.89
CA SER A 108 0.61 11.42 -11.91
C SER A 108 1.83 11.69 -12.78
N LEU A 109 3.04 11.62 -12.20
CA LEU A 109 4.33 11.70 -12.91
C LEU A 109 4.52 10.53 -13.88
N LEU A 110 4.11 9.32 -13.49
CA LEU A 110 4.07 8.17 -14.41
C LEU A 110 3.14 8.42 -15.58
N LEU A 111 1.94 8.97 -15.35
CA LEU A 111 1.02 9.31 -16.43
C LEU A 111 1.60 10.37 -17.38
N THR A 112 2.33 11.38 -16.88
CA THR A 112 3.01 12.37 -17.75
C THR A 112 4.19 11.81 -18.52
N THR A 113 4.94 10.86 -17.95
CA THR A 113 6.11 10.27 -18.61
C THR A 113 5.72 9.17 -19.60
N TRP A 114 4.55 8.54 -19.42
CA TRP A 114 4.00 7.51 -20.29
C TRP A 114 2.96 8.01 -21.30
N SER A 115 2.41 9.22 -21.10
CA SER A 115 1.67 9.88 -22.17
C SER A 115 2.64 10.13 -23.32
N ALA A 116 2.38 9.50 -24.46
CA ALA A 116 3.22 9.53 -25.68
C ALA A 116 3.46 10.94 -26.26
N ASP A 117 2.93 11.96 -25.62
CA ASP A 117 3.02 13.35 -26.00
C ASP A 117 3.67 14.13 -24.83
N ASN A 118 4.98 13.96 -24.66
CA ASN A 118 5.79 14.67 -23.67
C ASN A 118 5.70 16.21 -23.80
N ASN A 119 5.07 16.71 -24.87
CA ASN A 119 4.80 18.13 -25.14
C ASN A 119 3.31 18.45 -25.33
N GLY A 120 2.41 17.49 -25.11
CA GLY A 120 0.97 17.69 -25.23
C GLY A 120 0.43 18.61 -24.14
N GLU A 121 -0.69 19.29 -24.39
CA GLU A 121 -1.33 20.21 -23.44
C GLU A 121 -1.60 19.55 -22.08
N MET A 122 -1.97 18.27 -22.06
CA MET A 122 -2.21 17.50 -20.85
C MET A 122 -0.93 17.25 -20.04
N ALA A 123 0.17 16.89 -20.70
CA ALA A 123 1.46 16.73 -20.05
C ALA A 123 1.95 18.06 -19.44
N ASN A 124 1.74 19.17 -20.17
CA ASN A 124 2.03 20.53 -19.71
C ASN A 124 1.13 21.00 -18.55
N LEU A 125 -0.11 20.52 -18.47
CA LEU A 125 -1.02 20.83 -17.36
C LEU A 125 -0.65 20.03 -16.11
N VAL A 126 -0.42 18.72 -16.26
CA VAL A 126 -0.08 17.86 -15.12
C VAL A 126 1.31 18.18 -14.60
N SER A 127 2.28 18.52 -15.45
CA SER A 127 3.62 18.97 -15.05
C SER A 127 3.57 20.20 -14.13
N LYS A 128 2.68 21.16 -14.43
CA LYS A 128 2.37 22.30 -13.57
C LYS A 128 1.74 21.90 -12.24
N MET A 129 1.31 20.67 -12.02
CA MET A 129 0.76 20.23 -10.73
C MET A 129 1.70 19.31 -9.96
N VAL A 130 2.58 18.57 -10.64
CA VAL A 130 3.39 17.51 -10.01
C VAL A 130 4.85 17.90 -9.75
N TYR A 131 5.43 18.81 -10.52
CA TYR A 131 6.85 19.16 -10.37
C TYR A 131 7.13 19.93 -9.09
N VAL A 132 8.27 19.59 -8.45
CA VAL A 132 8.68 20.06 -7.11
C VAL A 132 8.61 21.58 -6.96
N ASN A 133 9.01 22.32 -8.00
CA ASN A 133 9.06 23.78 -7.99
C ASN A 133 7.78 24.46 -8.52
N SER A 134 6.71 23.69 -8.76
CA SER A 134 5.46 24.28 -9.23
C SER A 134 4.71 25.01 -8.11
N PRO A 135 4.16 26.22 -8.37
CA PRO A 135 3.30 26.92 -7.42
C PRO A 135 2.01 26.15 -7.09
N TYR A 136 1.54 25.26 -7.97
CA TYR A 136 0.28 24.51 -7.76
C TYR A 136 0.47 23.16 -7.05
N ARG A 137 1.72 22.73 -6.83
CA ARG A 137 1.99 21.39 -6.28
C ARG A 137 1.37 21.15 -4.91
N ASN A 138 1.47 22.13 -4.02
CA ASN A 138 0.92 21.98 -2.67
C ASN A 138 -0.61 21.90 -2.67
N VAL A 139 -1.26 22.64 -3.56
CA VAL A 139 -2.72 22.58 -3.74
C VAL A 139 -3.12 21.22 -4.30
N TYR A 140 -2.39 20.72 -5.30
CA TYR A 140 -2.62 19.40 -5.88
C TYR A 140 -2.44 18.26 -4.84
N LEU A 141 -1.37 18.32 -4.04
CA LEU A 141 -1.14 17.38 -2.96
C LEU A 141 -2.24 17.42 -1.91
N ALA A 142 -2.69 18.61 -1.51
CA ALA A 142 -3.78 18.76 -0.55
C ALA A 142 -5.08 18.13 -1.09
N TRP A 143 -5.40 18.37 -2.36
CA TRP A 143 -6.59 17.82 -3.00
C TRP A 143 -6.54 16.30 -3.13
N THR A 144 -5.44 15.74 -3.64
CA THR A 144 -5.25 14.29 -3.78
C THR A 144 -5.23 13.59 -2.41
N THR A 145 -4.60 14.20 -1.40
CA THR A 145 -4.66 13.72 -0.01
C THR A 145 -6.09 13.69 0.51
N ALA A 146 -6.83 14.79 0.36
CA ALA A 146 -8.22 14.88 0.82
C ALA A 146 -9.11 13.84 0.11
N PHE A 147 -8.91 13.65 -1.20
CA PHE A 147 -9.61 12.65 -1.98
C PHE A 147 -9.35 11.24 -1.44
N ASN A 148 -8.08 10.81 -1.37
CA ASN A 148 -7.70 9.49 -0.89
C ASN A 148 -8.20 9.21 0.54
N LEU A 149 -8.05 10.19 1.44
CA LEU A 149 -8.54 10.07 2.82
C LEU A 149 -10.06 9.95 2.89
N THR A 150 -10.79 10.68 2.05
CA THR A 150 -12.25 10.58 1.96
C THR A 150 -12.67 9.19 1.49
N MET A 151 -11.98 8.64 0.49
CA MET A 151 -12.25 7.29 -0.02
C MET A 151 -12.03 6.24 1.07
N ILE A 152 -10.89 6.28 1.75
CA ILE A 152 -10.59 5.38 2.88
C ILE A 152 -11.64 5.54 3.98
N LEU A 153 -12.01 6.77 4.34
CA LEU A 153 -13.03 7.03 5.36
C LEU A 153 -14.39 6.41 4.99
N LEU A 154 -14.83 6.58 3.75
CA LEU A 154 -16.09 5.98 3.26
C LEU A 154 -16.05 4.46 3.32
N ILE A 155 -14.93 3.84 2.91
CA ILE A 155 -14.73 2.39 3.00
C ILE A 155 -14.83 1.94 4.47
N LEU A 156 -14.12 2.61 5.38
CA LEU A 156 -14.12 2.27 6.82
C LEU A 156 -15.52 2.36 7.41
N ILE A 157 -16.29 3.41 7.09
CA ILE A 157 -17.68 3.55 7.57
C ILE A 157 -18.55 2.42 7.02
N GLY A 158 -18.42 2.09 5.73
CA GLY A 158 -19.13 0.96 5.12
C GLY A 158 -18.84 -0.37 5.81
N VAL A 159 -17.57 -0.66 6.09
CA VAL A 159 -17.13 -1.86 6.82
C VAL A 159 -17.72 -1.88 8.23
N ILE A 160 -17.68 -0.77 8.96
CA ILE A 160 -18.26 -0.67 10.31
C ILE A 160 -19.76 -0.99 10.27
N ILE A 161 -20.51 -0.42 9.33
CA ILE A 161 -21.95 -0.68 9.19
C ILE A 161 -22.20 -2.17 8.88
N LYS A 162 -21.45 -2.74 7.94
CA LYS A 162 -21.54 -4.17 7.59
C LYS A 162 -21.33 -5.07 8.80
N VAL A 163 -20.30 -4.78 9.60
CA VAL A 163 -19.99 -5.53 10.84
C VAL A 163 -21.12 -5.39 11.86
N LEU A 164 -21.65 -4.18 12.07
CA LEU A 164 -22.76 -3.94 12.99
C LEU A 164 -24.04 -4.68 12.58
N LYS A 165 -24.30 -4.77 11.27
CA LYS A 165 -25.48 -5.45 10.72
C LYS A 165 -25.29 -6.95 10.50
N LYS A 166 -24.05 -7.46 10.61
CA LYS A 166 -23.68 -8.84 10.30
C LYS A 166 -24.08 -9.27 8.88
N GLU A 167 -23.98 -8.36 7.91
CA GLU A 167 -24.34 -8.64 6.51
C GLU A 167 -23.27 -9.52 5.83
N PRO A 168 -23.61 -10.72 5.34
CA PRO A 168 -22.68 -11.55 4.59
C PRO A 168 -22.78 -11.19 3.11
N VAL A 169 -21.86 -10.35 2.61
CA VAL A 169 -21.80 -9.99 1.20
C VAL A 169 -20.44 -10.41 0.66
N ALA A 170 -20.36 -11.66 0.20
CA ALA A 170 -19.10 -12.34 -0.11
C ALA A 170 -18.21 -11.59 -1.11
N TYR A 171 -18.80 -10.96 -2.14
CA TYR A 171 -18.01 -10.19 -3.11
C TYR A 171 -17.43 -8.91 -2.50
N VAL A 172 -18.16 -8.22 -1.62
CA VAL A 172 -17.65 -7.03 -0.89
C VAL A 172 -16.53 -7.45 0.04
N ASP A 173 -16.68 -8.60 0.72
CA ASP A 173 -15.62 -9.14 1.58
C ASP A 173 -14.34 -9.44 0.79
N ALA A 174 -14.44 -9.98 -0.43
CA ALA A 174 -13.29 -10.18 -1.31
C ALA A 174 -12.63 -8.84 -1.69
N LEU A 175 -13.39 -7.81 -2.04
CA LEU A 175 -12.84 -6.49 -2.38
C LEU A 175 -12.17 -5.83 -1.16
N ILE A 176 -12.77 -5.91 0.03
CA ILE A 176 -12.18 -5.41 1.28
C ILE A 176 -10.85 -6.11 1.55
N LEU A 177 -10.81 -7.44 1.39
CA LEU A 177 -9.59 -8.22 1.58
C LEU A 177 -8.51 -7.87 0.55
N THR A 178 -8.88 -7.57 -0.70
CA THR A 178 -7.94 -7.10 -1.72
C THR A 178 -7.32 -5.76 -1.32
N VAL A 179 -8.14 -4.79 -0.90
CA VAL A 179 -7.62 -3.49 -0.43
C VAL A 179 -6.75 -3.70 0.81
N LEU A 180 -7.24 -4.39 1.84
CA LEU A 180 -6.50 -4.63 3.07
C LEU A 180 -5.18 -5.38 2.83
N GLY A 181 -5.19 -6.41 1.99
CA GLY A 181 -4.00 -7.17 1.61
C GLY A 181 -2.97 -6.30 0.90
N ASN A 182 -3.42 -5.43 -0.01
CA ASN A 182 -2.55 -4.45 -0.65
C ASN A 182 -2.00 -3.43 0.38
N MET A 183 -2.84 -2.91 1.30
CA MET A 183 -2.38 -2.00 2.35
C MET A 183 -1.27 -2.66 3.19
N LEU A 184 -1.48 -3.90 3.63
CA LEU A 184 -0.51 -4.64 4.45
C LEU A 184 0.79 -4.95 3.69
N LEU A 185 0.69 -5.31 2.40
CA LEU A 185 1.86 -5.49 1.56
C LEU A 185 2.67 -4.19 1.45
N LEU A 186 1.99 -3.08 1.17
CA LEU A 186 2.65 -1.78 0.99
C LEU A 186 3.21 -1.18 2.29
N LEU A 187 2.83 -1.68 3.47
CA LEU A 187 3.45 -1.29 4.74
C LEU A 187 4.86 -1.85 4.94
N VAL A 188 5.19 -2.93 4.24
CA VAL A 188 6.49 -3.61 4.33
C VAL A 188 7.24 -3.60 3.00
N TRP A 189 6.65 -3.02 1.96
CA TRP A 189 7.25 -2.91 0.63
C TRP A 189 7.78 -1.50 0.40
N GLU A 190 8.32 -1.21 -0.78
CA GLU A 190 8.70 0.15 -1.15
C GLU A 190 7.51 1.13 -1.05
N ALA A 191 7.64 2.21 -0.26
CA ALA A 191 6.61 3.23 -0.05
C ALA A 191 6.41 4.14 -1.29
N ARG A 192 5.72 3.63 -2.32
CA ARG A 192 5.35 4.40 -3.52
C ARG A 192 3.84 4.40 -3.71
N SER A 193 3.24 5.57 -3.88
CA SER A 193 1.79 5.71 -4.09
C SER A 193 1.34 5.20 -5.47
N ARG A 194 2.25 5.09 -6.45
CA ARG A 194 1.92 4.51 -7.77
C ARG A 194 1.33 3.11 -7.71
N TYR A 195 1.64 2.34 -6.66
CA TYR A 195 1.10 1.00 -6.49
C TYR A 195 -0.41 1.01 -6.22
N LEU A 196 -0.98 2.14 -5.80
CA LEU A 196 -2.43 2.31 -5.65
C LEU A 196 -3.16 2.37 -7.00
N LEU A 197 -2.51 2.83 -8.07
CA LEU A 197 -3.16 3.01 -9.38
C LEU A 197 -3.83 1.73 -9.90
N MET A 198 -3.25 0.56 -9.61
CA MET A 198 -3.78 -0.73 -10.03
C MET A 198 -5.05 -1.15 -9.26
N ILE A 199 -5.21 -0.68 -8.02
CA ILE A 199 -6.35 -1.01 -7.16
C ILE A 199 -7.31 0.16 -6.98
N GLU A 200 -6.99 1.34 -7.52
CA GLU A 200 -7.81 2.56 -7.45
C GLU A 200 -9.27 2.32 -7.88
N PRO A 201 -9.57 1.56 -8.96
CA PRO A 201 -10.97 1.27 -9.31
C PRO A 201 -11.71 0.49 -8.21
N ILE A 202 -11.02 -0.42 -7.52
CA ILE A 202 -11.59 -1.20 -6.41
C ILE A 202 -11.84 -0.29 -5.20
N ILE A 203 -10.88 0.58 -4.88
CA ILE A 203 -11.03 1.61 -3.83
C ILE A 203 -12.25 2.48 -4.13
N ILE A 204 -12.43 2.91 -5.39
CA ILE A 204 -13.57 3.71 -5.82
C ILE A 204 -14.90 2.97 -5.64
N CYS A 205 -14.99 1.73 -6.12
CA CYS A 205 -16.19 0.92 -5.95
C CYS A 205 -16.55 0.72 -4.47
N LEU A 206 -15.57 0.44 -3.61
CA LEU A 206 -15.80 0.27 -2.18
C LEU A 206 -16.18 1.59 -1.48
N ALA A 207 -15.61 2.72 -1.88
CA ALA A 207 -16.00 4.02 -1.34
C ALA A 207 -17.44 4.38 -1.71
N CYS A 208 -17.85 4.15 -2.97
CA CYS A 208 -19.23 4.31 -3.40
C CYS A 208 -20.17 3.37 -2.63
N TRP A 209 -19.78 2.11 -2.43
CA TRP A 209 -20.53 1.17 -1.60
C TRP A 209 -20.66 1.66 -0.15
N GLY A 210 -19.58 2.16 0.46
CA GLY A 210 -19.58 2.73 1.80
C GLY A 210 -20.49 3.95 1.92
N MET A 211 -20.48 4.84 0.91
CA MET A 211 -21.42 5.95 0.82
C MET A 211 -22.88 5.47 0.75
N ASN A 212 -23.16 4.44 -0.06
CA ASN A 212 -24.50 3.85 -0.14
C ASN A 212 -24.95 3.26 1.21
N GLN A 213 -24.05 2.60 1.94
CA GLN A 213 -24.34 2.10 3.29
C GLN A 213 -24.72 3.23 4.25
N ILE A 214 -24.06 4.39 4.18
CA ILE A 214 -24.40 5.56 5.00
C ILE A 214 -25.82 6.05 4.65
N LEU A 215 -26.12 6.19 3.36
CA LEU A 215 -27.42 6.69 2.90
C LEU A 215 -28.56 5.76 3.31
N MET A 216 -28.40 4.45 3.11
CA MET A 216 -29.41 3.45 3.43
C MET A 216 -29.61 3.24 4.94
N ASN A 217 -28.57 3.47 5.75
CA ASN A 217 -28.59 3.16 7.19
C ASN A 217 -28.48 4.41 8.07
N LYS A 218 -28.83 5.59 7.55
CA LYS A 218 -28.74 6.89 8.24
C LYS A 218 -29.40 6.86 9.63
N GLN A 219 -30.57 6.24 9.77
CA GLN A 219 -31.29 6.16 11.05
C GLN A 219 -30.55 5.32 12.09
N LEU A 220 -30.00 4.17 11.69
CA LEU A 220 -29.18 3.31 12.55
C LEU A 220 -27.94 4.06 13.06
N LEU A 221 -27.25 4.79 12.18
CA LEU A 221 -26.08 5.59 12.54
C LEU A 221 -26.44 6.68 13.56
N LEU A 222 -27.54 7.40 13.34
CA LEU A 222 -28.01 8.43 14.26
C LEU A 222 -28.37 7.84 15.64
N GLN A 223 -29.00 6.66 15.67
CA GLN A 223 -29.29 5.96 16.92
C GLN A 223 -28.02 5.59 17.67
N LYS A 224 -27.05 4.96 16.99
CA LYS A 224 -25.77 4.57 17.59
C LYS A 224 -24.96 5.77 18.07
N ALA A 225 -24.94 6.86 17.32
CA ALA A 225 -24.30 8.10 17.73
C ALA A 225 -24.90 8.67 19.03
N LYS A 226 -26.23 8.64 19.17
CA LYS A 226 -26.92 9.04 20.41
C LYS A 226 -26.59 8.14 21.60
N GLU A 227 -26.41 6.84 21.39
CA GLU A 227 -26.00 5.90 22.44
C GLU A 227 -24.55 6.13 22.92
N ILE A 228 -23.66 6.50 22.00
CA ILE A 228 -22.21 6.64 22.26
C ILE A 228 -21.86 8.03 22.80
N TYR A 229 -22.49 9.10 22.30
CA TYR A 229 -22.16 10.49 22.64
C TYR A 229 -22.09 10.77 24.16
N PRO A 230 -23.05 10.31 24.99
CA PRO A 230 -22.98 10.53 26.45
C PRO A 230 -21.77 9.87 27.10
N LYS A 231 -21.34 8.71 26.58
CA LYS A 231 -20.19 7.94 27.10
C LYS A 231 -18.88 8.66 26.80
N ILE A 232 -18.73 9.18 25.57
CA ILE A 232 -17.56 9.97 25.18
C ILE A 232 -17.48 11.26 26.01
N LYS A 233 -18.59 12.00 26.13
CA LYS A 233 -18.65 13.24 26.91
C LYS A 233 -18.20 13.06 28.36
N LYS A 234 -18.52 11.90 28.98
CA LYS A 234 -18.10 11.56 30.34
C LYS A 234 -16.60 11.27 30.48
N VAL A 235 -15.95 10.80 29.42
CA VAL A 235 -14.50 10.54 29.38
C VAL A 235 -13.72 11.84 29.12
N VAL A 236 -14.21 12.70 28.23
CA VAL A 236 -13.55 13.97 27.87
C VAL A 236 -13.66 15.02 28.99
N ASN A 237 -14.73 14.98 29.78
CA ASN A 237 -14.95 15.90 30.91
C ASN A 237 -14.36 15.38 32.23
N LYS A 238 -13.54 14.33 32.19
CA LYS A 238 -12.73 13.82 33.31
C LYS A 238 -11.28 14.20 33.08
#